data_AF-A0A7C2Y082-F1
#
_entry.id   AF-A0A7C2Y082-F1
#
_cell.length_a   1.000
_cell.length_b   1.000
_cell.length_c   1.000
_cell.angle_alpha   90.00
_cell.angle_beta   90.00
_cell.angle_gamma   90.00
#
_symmetry.space_group_name_H-M   'P 1'
#
loop_
_entity.id
_entity.type
_entity.pdbx_description
1 polymer ?
#
loop_
_entity_poly.entity_id
_entity_poly.type
_entity_poly.pdbx_seq_one_letter_code
_entity_poly.pdbx_strand_id
1 'polypeptide(L)' 'MILVPVTYKGGIYQHDEIIDLIEDLGGYIIQKHIIATEVVLQALVPKEDIELIQRIGKPLTGELTPS' A
#
# COMPACT_ATOMS: atom_id res chain seq x y z
N MET A 1 -7.20 -12.80 -11.93
CA MET A 1 -6.59 -11.83 -11.02
C MET A 1 -5.32 -11.30 -11.67
N ILE A 2 -5.30 -10.01 -12.06
CA ILE A 2 -4.11 -9.36 -12.62
C ILE A 2 -3.50 -8.53 -11.48
N LEU A 3 -2.27 -8.83 -11.11
CA LEU A 3 -1.52 -8.05 -10.14
C LEU A 3 -0.77 -6.92 -10.85
N VAL A 4 -0.81 -5.73 -10.28
CA VAL A 4 -0.10 -4.57 -10.81
C VAL A 4 0.78 -3.93 -9.74
N PRO A 5 1.97 -3.43 -10.12
CA PRO A 5 2.88 -2.83 -9.17
C PRO A 5 2.35 -1.46 -8.74
N VAL A 6 2.38 -1.23 -7.44
CA VAL A 6 2.00 0.05 -6.83
C VAL A 6 3.04 0.46 -5.81
N THR A 7 3.21 1.77 -5.68
CA THR A 7 3.97 2.38 -4.59
C THR A 7 2.98 3.06 -3.66
N TYR A 8 2.96 2.63 -2.39
CA TYR A 8 2.28 3.32 -1.30
C TYR A 8 3.29 4.17 -0.54
N LYS A 9 2.96 5.43 -0.28
CA LYS A 9 3.71 6.30 0.64
C LYS A 9 2.77 6.76 1.73
N GLY A 10 3.14 6.60 2.99
CA GLY A 10 2.32 7.05 4.12
C GLY A 10 3.15 7.30 5.37
N GLY A 11 2.50 7.64 6.47
CA GLY A 11 3.17 7.75 7.76
C GLY A 11 3.57 6.37 8.30
N ILE A 12 4.64 6.29 9.08
CA ILE A 12 5.03 5.07 9.82
C ILE A 12 3.99 4.68 10.89
N TYR A 13 3.17 5.63 11.34
CA TYR A 13 2.10 5.35 12.29
C TYR A 13 0.98 4.55 11.60
N GLN A 14 0.66 3.37 12.15
CA GLN A 14 -0.41 2.48 11.65
C GLN A 14 -0.25 1.95 10.22
N HIS A 15 0.96 2.02 9.63
CA HIS A 15 1.20 1.45 8.30
C HIS A 15 1.04 -0.07 8.20
N ASP A 16 1.08 -0.78 9.33
CA ASP A 16 0.84 -2.22 9.37
C ASP A 16 -0.60 -2.55 8.93
N GLU A 17 -1.59 -1.66 9.18
CA GLU A 17 -2.97 -1.85 8.69
C GLU A 17 -3.06 -1.87 7.15
N ILE A 18 -2.17 -1.14 6.47
CA ILE A 18 -2.11 -1.14 5.00
C ILE A 18 -1.43 -2.40 4.47
N ILE A 19 -0.44 -2.92 5.21
CA ILE A 19 0.20 -4.19 4.86
C ILE A 19 -0.83 -5.32 4.99
N ASP A 20 -1.53 -5.38 6.12
CA ASP A 20 -2.58 -6.38 6.37
C ASP A 20 -3.69 -6.30 5.30
N LEU A 21 -4.16 -5.09 4.97
CA LEU A 21 -5.15 -4.89 3.90
C LEU A 21 -4.65 -5.42 2.55
N ILE A 22 -3.39 -5.15 2.19
CA ILE A 22 -2.83 -5.62 0.92
C ILE A 22 -2.78 -7.14 0.89
N GLU A 23 -2.39 -7.77 1.99
CA GLU A 23 -2.33 -9.24 2.11
C GLU A 23 -3.72 -9.89 2.08
N ASP A 24 -4.69 -9.30 2.78
CA ASP A 24 -6.09 -9.75 2.80
C ASP A 24 -6.76 -9.69 1.42
N LEU A 25 -6.35 -8.73 0.59
CA LEU A 25 -6.81 -8.60 -0.81
C LEU A 25 -6.04 -9.53 -1.77
N GLY A 26 -5.09 -10.33 -1.28
CA GLY A 26 -4.29 -11.24 -2.10
C GLY A 26 -3.14 -10.56 -2.85
N GLY A 27 -2.75 -9.36 -2.41
CA GLY A 27 -1.52 -8.70 -2.80
C GLY A 27 -0.32 -9.13 -1.94
N TYR A 28 0.85 -8.57 -2.22
CA TYR A 28 2.06 -8.83 -1.44
C TYR A 28 3.04 -7.65 -1.48
N ILE A 29 3.75 -7.45 -0.37
CA ILE A 29 4.79 -6.43 -0.24
C ILE A 29 6.10 -6.96 -0.83
N ILE A 30 6.67 -6.21 -1.77
CA ILE A 30 7.98 -6.49 -2.37
C ILE A 30 9.08 -5.82 -1.55
N GLN A 31 8.90 -4.54 -1.21
CA GLN A 31 9.87 -3.76 -0.46
C GLN A 31 9.17 -2.82 0.53
N LYS A 32 9.82 -2.62 1.68
CA LYS A 32 9.41 -1.68 2.72
C LYS A 32 10.63 -0.84 3.10
N HIS A 33 10.52 0.46 2.88
CA HIS A 33 11.53 1.43 3.28
C HIS A 33 10.95 2.37 4.32
N ILE A 34 11.64 2.54 5.44
CA ILE A 34 11.25 3.48 6.49
C ILE A 34 12.22 4.66 6.42
N ILE A 35 11.68 5.86 6.26
CA ILE A 35 12.46 7.09 6.12
C ILE A 35 11.93 8.09 7.14
N ALA A 36 12.67 8.27 8.24
CA ALA A 36 12.24 9.10 9.37
C ALA A 36 10.84 8.70 9.88
N THR A 37 9.82 9.52 9.61
CA THR A 37 8.43 9.30 10.02
C THR A 37 7.54 8.74 8.91
N GLU A 38 8.11 8.42 7.76
CA GLU A 38 7.39 7.94 6.58
C GLU A 38 7.74 6.48 6.27
N VAL A 39 6.83 5.81 5.58
CA VAL A 39 7.02 4.49 5.00
C VAL A 39 6.74 4.54 3.50
N VAL A 40 7.57 3.87 2.73
CA VAL A 40 7.36 3.62 1.31
C VAL A 40 7.26 2.11 1.11
N LEU A 41 6.11 1.64 0.64
CA LEU A 41 5.86 0.25 0.31
C LEU A 41 5.79 0.10 -1.20
N GLN A 42 6.57 -0.83 -1.74
CA GLN A 42 6.36 -1.34 -3.09
C GLN A 42 5.62 -2.65 -2.97
N ALA A 43 4.48 -2.75 -3.64
CA ALA A 43 3.59 -3.90 -3.53
C ALA A 43 3.04 -4.31 -4.90
N LEU A 44 2.61 -5.56 -4.97
CA LEU A 44 1.76 -6.04 -6.06
C LEU A 44 0.35 -6.22 -5.49
N VAL A 45 -0.63 -5.58 -6.13
CA VAL A 45 -2.03 -5.59 -5.67
C VAL A 45 -2.95 -6.00 -6.82
N PRO A 46 -4.12 -6.62 -6.55
CA PRO A 46 -5.10 -6.87 -7.60
C PRO A 46 -5.55 -5.56 -8.23
N LYS A 47 -5.57 -5.51 -9.57
CA LYS A 47 -5.93 -4.30 -10.32
C LYS A 47 -7.32 -3.77 -9.97
N GLU A 48 -8.26 -4.67 -9.65
CA GLU A 48 -9.63 -4.33 -9.27
C GLU A 48 -9.75 -3.64 -7.90
N ASP A 49 -8.78 -3.83 -7.01
CA ASP A 49 -8.84 -3.35 -5.61
C ASP A 49 -8.02 -2.08 -5.36
N ILE A 50 -7.38 -1.51 -6.39
CA ILE A 50 -6.57 -0.29 -6.28
C ILE A 50 -7.37 0.87 -5.65
N GLU A 51 -8.62 1.07 -6.08
CA GLU A 51 -9.47 2.14 -5.54
C GLU A 51 -9.82 1.91 -4.07
N LEU A 52 -9.99 0.65 -3.66
CA LEU A 52 -10.29 0.29 -2.29
C LEU A 52 -9.09 0.60 -1.38
N ILE A 53 -7.89 0.16 -1.79
CA ILE A 53 -6.64 0.44 -1.07
C ILE A 53 -6.40 1.96 -0.98
N GLN A 54 -6.67 2.71 -2.05
CA GLN A 54 -6.51 4.16 -2.04
C GLN A 54 -7.52 4.85 -1.09
N ARG A 55 -8.77 4.39 -1.02
CA ARG A 55 -9.78 4.93 -0.10
C ARG A 55 -9.42 4.66 1.36
N ILE A 56 -8.92 3.46 1.67
CA ILE A 56 -8.55 3.06 3.04
C ILE A 56 -7.19 3.64 3.45
N GLY A 57 -6.29 3.89 2.50
CA GLY A 57 -4.99 4.53 2.74
C GLY A 57 -5.04 6.04 2.96
N LYS A 58 -6.07 6.72 2.45
CA LYS A 58 -6.23 8.18 2.54
C LYS A 58 -6.30 8.73 3.98
N PRO A 59 -7.00 8.10 4.94
CA PRO A 59 -6.97 8.47 6.37
C PRO A 59 -5.58 8.38 7.00
N LEU A 60 -4.70 7.51 6.48
CA LEU A 60 -3.32 7.31 6.97
C LEU A 60 -2.33 8.27 6.32
N THR A 61 -2.82 9.37 5.72
CA THR A 61 -2.04 10.31 4.89
C THR A 61 -1.33 9.62 3.72
N GLY A 62 -1.87 8.47 3.29
CA GLY A 62 -1.25 7.61 2.30
C GLY A 62 -1.55 8.03 0.86
N GLU A 63 -0.53 8.09 0.02
CA GLU A 63 -0.65 8.22 -1.44
C GLU A 63 -0.27 6.90 -2.12
N LEU A 64 -1.15 6.41 -3.00
CA LEU A 64 -0.89 5.25 -3.83
C LEU A 64 -0.61 5.71 -5.27
N THR A 65 0.52 5.33 -5.84
CA THR A 65 0.90 5.65 -7.22
C THR A 65 1.10 4.36 -8.03
N PRO A 66 0.41 4.19 -9.18
CA PRO A 66 0.73 3.12 -10.13
C PRO A 66 2.20 3.24 -10.56
N SER A 67 2.95 2.15 -10.50
CA SER A 67 4.37 2.10 -10.88
C SER A 67 4.59 1.52 -12.26
#